data_AF-A0A425C3K4-F1
#
_entry.id   AF-A0A425C3K4-F1
#
_cell.length_a   1.000
_cell.length_b   1.000
_cell.length_c   1.000
_cell.angle_alpha   90.00
_cell.angle_beta   90.00
_cell.angle_gamma   90.00
#
_symmetry.space_group_name_H-M   'P 1'
#
loop_
_entity.id
_entity.type
_entity.pdbx_description
1 polymer ?
#
loop_
_entity_poly.entity_id
_entity_poly.type
_entity_poly.pdbx_seq_one_letter_code
_entity_poly.pdbx_strand_id
1 'polypeptide(L)'
;MDIDEQEKHSFDRYATEKISCMECHTIQPVGPKCINDGCGVDFARYYCSECKFYDDDETKDIYHCEKCRICRIGKGLGVDYFHCDKCNACMSITLKKHKCVERSLESDCPICHVYMFTSTTPVMFLPCGHCMHVACYEDYTQVL
;
A
#
# COMPACT_ATOMS: atom_id res chain seq x y z
N MET A 1 8.37 -4.17 -14.06
CA MET A 1 7.33 -4.85 -14.86
C MET A 1 6.01 -4.30 -14.36
N ASP A 2 5.70 -3.10 -14.84
CA ASP A 2 4.48 -2.38 -14.52
C ASP A 2 3.40 -2.88 -15.49
N ILE A 3 2.72 -3.96 -15.12
CA ILE A 3 1.70 -4.62 -15.95
C ILE A 3 0.39 -3.78 -16.01
N ASP A 4 0.31 -2.71 -15.21
CA ASP A 4 -0.93 -1.93 -15.02
C ASP A 4 -1.18 -0.86 -16.11
N GLU A 5 -0.26 -0.66 -17.06
CA GLU A 5 -0.47 0.32 -18.14
C GLU A 5 -1.28 -0.23 -19.34
N GLN A 6 -1.44 -1.55 -19.48
CA GLN A 6 -2.08 -2.16 -20.65
C GLN A 6 -3.48 -2.73 -20.44
N GLU A 7 -3.94 -2.88 -19.20
CA GLU A 7 -5.24 -3.49 -18.88
C GLU A 7 -6.11 -2.52 -18.07
N LYS A 8 -7.17 -1.98 -18.69
CA LYS A 8 -8.09 -1.00 -18.04
C LYS A 8 -9.01 -1.62 -16.98
N HIS A 9 -8.80 -2.87 -16.59
CA HIS A 9 -9.68 -3.58 -15.67
C HIS A 9 -9.03 -3.73 -14.29
N SER A 10 -9.82 -3.60 -13.24
CA SER A 10 -9.36 -3.78 -11.87
C SER A 10 -9.08 -5.26 -11.58
N PHE A 11 -7.90 -5.58 -11.07
CA PHE A 11 -7.55 -6.92 -10.58
C PHE A 11 -8.05 -7.14 -9.15
N ASP A 12 -8.90 -8.16 -8.95
CA ASP A 12 -9.32 -8.57 -7.61
C ASP A 12 -8.31 -9.53 -6.97
N ARG A 13 -7.36 -8.97 -6.23
CA ARG A 13 -6.38 -9.74 -5.46
C ARG A 13 -7.04 -10.72 -4.48
N TYR A 14 -8.23 -10.43 -3.94
CA TYR A 14 -8.89 -11.31 -2.98
C TYR A 14 -9.48 -12.56 -3.63
N ALA A 15 -9.66 -12.59 -4.95
CA ALA A 15 -10.11 -13.77 -5.69
C ALA A 15 -8.99 -14.75 -6.08
N THR A 16 -7.72 -14.33 -6.05
CA THR A 16 -6.59 -15.18 -6.49
C THR A 16 -6.37 -16.41 -5.60
N GLU A 17 -6.60 -17.62 -6.10
CA GLU A 17 -6.40 -18.85 -5.28
C GLU A 17 -5.05 -19.53 -5.51
N LYS A 18 -4.47 -19.32 -6.69
CA LYS A 18 -3.24 -19.99 -7.14
C LYS A 18 -2.23 -19.01 -7.69
N ILE A 19 -0.96 -19.38 -7.59
CA ILE A 19 0.19 -18.68 -8.14
C ILE A 19 1.09 -19.67 -8.88
N SER A 20 1.99 -19.15 -9.72
CA SER A 20 3.04 -19.93 -10.38
C SER A 20 4.40 -19.52 -9.82
N CYS A 21 5.20 -20.50 -9.40
CA CYS A 21 6.62 -20.26 -9.11
C CYS A 21 7.34 -19.80 -10.39
N MET A 22 8.20 -18.79 -10.29
CA MET A 22 8.97 -18.30 -11.43
C MET A 22 10.25 -19.11 -11.69
N GLU A 23 10.77 -19.82 -10.68
CA GLU A 23 11.99 -20.65 -10.79
C GLU A 23 11.71 -22.03 -11.40
N CYS A 24 10.65 -22.70 -10.95
CA CYS A 24 10.33 -24.08 -11.35
C CYS A 24 8.97 -24.24 -12.04
N HIS A 25 8.22 -23.15 -12.24
CA HIS A 25 6.91 -23.12 -12.91
C HIS A 25 5.83 -24.02 -12.29
N THR A 26 6.02 -24.44 -11.04
CA THR A 26 4.99 -25.16 -10.29
C THR A 26 3.82 -24.22 -9.98
N ILE A 27 2.63 -24.57 -10.47
CA ILE A 27 1.38 -23.90 -10.09
C ILE A 27 0.90 -24.49 -8.77
N GLN A 28 0.62 -23.62 -7.80
CA GLN A 28 0.34 -24.00 -6.43
C GLN A 28 -0.67 -23.05 -5.77
N PRO A 29 -1.29 -23.43 -4.63
CA PRO A 29 -2.01 -22.49 -3.79
C PRO A 29 -1.13 -21.31 -3.38
N VAL A 30 -1.77 -20.14 -3.19
CA VAL A 30 -1.12 -18.94 -2.63
C VAL A 30 -0.42 -19.29 -1.32
N GLY A 31 0.83 -18.88 -1.19
CA GLY A 31 1.66 -19.18 -0.02
C GLY A 31 3.03 -18.53 -0.14
N PRO A 32 3.80 -18.46 0.96
CA PRO A 32 5.05 -17.70 1.00
C PRO A 32 6.22 -18.36 0.24
N LYS A 33 6.13 -19.66 -0.04
CA LYS A 33 7.23 -20.45 -0.62
C LYS A 33 6.74 -21.47 -1.63
N CYS A 34 7.63 -21.93 -2.48
CA CYS A 34 7.32 -22.99 -3.44
C CYS A 34 7.02 -24.32 -2.74
N ILE A 35 5.94 -25.00 -3.12
CA ILE A 35 5.57 -26.32 -2.56
C ILE A 35 6.33 -27.48 -3.20
N ASN A 36 7.03 -27.24 -4.30
CA ASN A 36 7.85 -28.27 -4.94
C ASN A 36 9.10 -28.51 -4.11
N ASP A 37 9.25 -29.72 -3.57
CA ASP A 37 10.36 -30.11 -2.69
C ASP A 37 11.74 -29.95 -3.35
N GLY A 38 11.82 -30.03 -4.69
CA GLY A 38 13.06 -29.78 -5.43
C GLY A 38 13.40 -28.29 -5.63
N CYS A 39 12.49 -27.38 -5.29
CA CYS A 39 12.65 -25.94 -5.45
C CYS A 39 12.64 -25.22 -4.10
N GLY A 40 11.53 -25.29 -3.36
CA GLY A 40 11.40 -24.77 -1.99
C GLY A 40 11.66 -23.27 -1.80
N VAL A 41 11.83 -22.49 -2.88
CA VAL A 41 12.24 -21.08 -2.82
C VAL A 41 11.19 -20.23 -2.09
N ASP A 42 11.63 -19.31 -1.23
CA ASP A 42 10.79 -18.26 -0.69
C ASP A 42 10.49 -17.23 -1.78
N PHE A 43 9.22 -16.84 -1.95
CA PHE A 43 8.84 -15.94 -3.03
C PHE A 43 9.14 -14.47 -2.75
N ALA A 44 9.28 -14.12 -1.47
CA ALA A 44 9.57 -12.77 -1.00
C ALA A 44 9.94 -12.76 0.47
N ARG A 45 10.74 -11.78 0.88
CA ARG A 45 11.00 -11.43 2.29
C ARG A 45 9.74 -10.99 3.02
N TYR A 46 8.89 -10.19 2.37
CA TYR A 46 7.59 -9.82 2.89
C TYR A 46 6.48 -10.52 2.10
N TYR A 47 5.67 -11.31 2.81
CA TYR A 47 4.47 -11.94 2.28
C TYR A 47 3.27 -11.58 3.15
N CYS A 48 2.20 -11.09 2.51
CA CYS A 48 0.90 -10.90 3.14
C CYS A 48 -0.13 -11.83 2.50
N SER A 49 -0.67 -12.77 3.28
CA SER A 49 -1.70 -13.71 2.84
C SER A 49 -3.04 -13.04 2.53
N GLU A 50 -3.39 -11.98 3.26
CA GLU A 50 -4.67 -11.28 3.08
C GLU A 50 -4.70 -10.44 1.81
N CYS A 51 -3.62 -9.71 1.55
CA CYS A 51 -3.45 -8.94 0.32
C CYS A 51 -2.93 -9.79 -0.85
N LYS A 52 -2.45 -11.01 -0.58
CA LYS A 52 -1.74 -11.89 -1.54
C LYS A 52 -0.60 -11.14 -2.23
N PHE A 53 0.15 -10.42 -1.40
CA PHE A 53 1.19 -9.49 -1.81
C PHE A 53 2.57 -10.02 -1.42
N TYR A 54 3.53 -9.83 -2.31
CA TYR A 54 4.90 -10.33 -2.22
C TYR A 54 5.83 -9.15 -2.54
N ASP A 55 6.77 -8.85 -1.65
CA ASP A 55 7.80 -7.82 -1.87
C ASP A 55 9.12 -8.28 -1.27
N ASP A 56 10.17 -8.22 -2.08
CA ASP A 56 11.51 -8.70 -1.75
C ASP A 56 12.54 -7.56 -1.60
N ASP A 57 12.08 -6.30 -1.59
CA ASP A 57 12.92 -5.12 -1.47
C ASP A 57 13.44 -4.95 -0.03
N GLU A 58 14.74 -5.13 0.16
CA GLU A 58 15.37 -5.02 1.48
C GLU A 58 15.32 -3.61 2.09
N THR A 59 15.03 -2.59 1.29
CA THR A 59 14.98 -1.19 1.72
C THR A 59 13.62 -0.79 2.29
N LYS A 60 12.59 -1.64 2.12
CA LYS A 60 11.22 -1.34 2.51
C LYS A 60 10.83 -2.15 3.75
N ASP A 61 10.47 -1.44 4.81
CA ASP A 61 9.63 -2.01 5.86
C ASP A 61 8.17 -1.97 5.38
N ILE A 62 7.44 -3.09 5.50
CA ILE A 62 6.04 -3.19 5.06
C ILE A 62 5.21 -3.82 6.17
N TYR A 63 4.01 -3.29 6.40
CA TYR A 63 3.06 -3.83 7.37
C TYR A 63 1.66 -3.91 6.80
N HIS A 64 0.87 -4.88 7.27
CA HIS A 64 -0.54 -4.95 6.97
C HIS A 64 -1.35 -4.15 8.01
N CYS A 65 -2.33 -3.37 7.56
CA CYS A 65 -3.29 -2.73 8.46
C CYS A 65 -4.66 -3.41 8.32
N GLU A 66 -5.05 -4.17 9.33
CA GLU A 66 -6.33 -4.89 9.42
C GLU A 66 -7.55 -4.02 9.13
N LYS A 67 -7.53 -2.78 9.62
CA LYS A 67 -8.66 -1.84 9.48
C LYS A 67 -8.76 -1.28 8.06
N CYS A 68 -7.63 -1.01 7.41
CA CYS A 68 -7.61 -0.54 6.03
C CYS A 68 -7.62 -1.68 5.00
N ARG A 69 -7.33 -2.92 5.41
CA ARG A 69 -7.17 -4.12 4.57
C ARG A 69 -6.18 -3.93 3.42
N ILE A 70 -5.09 -3.22 3.69
CA ILE A 70 -4.03 -2.94 2.72
C ILE A 70 -2.66 -2.94 3.41
N CYS A 71 -1.65 -3.43 2.70
CA CYS A 71 -0.26 -3.30 3.09
C CYS A 71 0.22 -1.86 2.86
N ARG A 72 0.99 -1.30 3.80
CA ARG A 72 1.57 0.04 3.75
C ARG A 72 3.06 -0.04 4.01
N ILE A 73 3.80 0.94 3.49
CA ILE A 73 5.24 1.10 3.75
C ILE A 73 5.42 1.76 5.14
N GLY A 74 6.27 1.18 5.97
CA GLY A 74 6.57 1.59 7.33
C GLY A 74 6.87 0.39 8.24
N LYS A 75 7.42 0.65 9.43
CA LYS A 75 7.76 -0.36 10.44
C LYS A 75 6.55 -0.95 11.15
N GLY A 76 5.41 -0.26 11.10
CA GLY A 76 4.13 -0.82 11.52
C GLY A 76 3.33 0.07 12.47
N LEU A 77 2.10 -0.38 12.73
CA LEU A 77 1.20 0.27 13.67
C LEU A 77 1.79 0.19 15.09
N GLY A 78 1.90 1.34 15.76
CA GLY A 78 2.49 1.47 17.09
C GLY A 78 4.01 1.73 17.08
N VAL A 79 4.68 1.62 15.93
CA VAL A 79 6.12 1.90 15.78
C VAL A 79 6.34 3.29 15.19
N ASP A 80 6.04 3.44 13.90
CA ASP A 80 6.19 4.69 13.13
C ASP A 80 4.87 5.14 12.50
N TYR A 81 3.85 4.29 12.49
CA TYR A 81 2.48 4.60 12.08
C TYR A 81 1.45 4.31 13.18
N PHE A 82 0.26 4.89 13.04
CA PHE A 82 -0.94 4.50 13.78
C PHE A 82 -2.16 4.59 12.85
N HIS A 83 -3.21 3.85 13.17
CA HIS A 83 -4.49 3.97 12.48
C HIS A 83 -5.41 4.91 13.26
N CYS A 84 -5.95 5.93 12.59
CA CYS A 84 -6.96 6.82 13.14
C CYS A 84 -8.35 6.35 12.68
N ASP A 85 -9.15 5.79 13.60
CA ASP A 85 -10.47 5.24 13.28
C ASP A 85 -11.44 6.29 12.72
N LYS A 86 -11.41 7.50 13.27
CA LYS A 86 -12.28 8.59 12.82
C LYS A 86 -11.94 9.05 11.40
N CYS A 87 -10.65 9.08 11.08
CA CYS A 87 -10.19 9.48 9.75
C CYS A 87 -10.16 8.30 8.77
N ASN A 88 -10.39 7.07 9.25
CA ASN A 88 -10.26 5.81 8.51
C ASN A 88 -8.92 5.68 7.77
N ALA A 89 -7.81 6.07 8.41
CA ALA A 89 -6.52 6.23 7.75
C ALA A 89 -5.33 5.85 8.63
N CYS A 90 -4.32 5.23 8.01
CA CYS A 90 -3.00 5.07 8.62
C CYS A 90 -2.19 6.36 8.44
N MET A 91 -1.59 6.84 9.53
CA MET A 91 -0.81 8.08 9.55
C MET A 91 0.48 7.89 10.34
N SER A 92 1.52 8.65 10.01
CA SER A 92 2.75 8.67 10.81
C SER A 92 2.44 9.07 12.25
N ILE A 93 3.12 8.47 13.23
CA ILE A 93 2.95 8.81 14.66
C ILE A 93 3.18 10.29 14.99
N THR A 94 3.90 11.02 14.13
CA THR A 94 4.08 12.48 14.24
C THR A 94 2.76 13.24 14.12
N LEU A 95 1.77 12.65 13.43
CA LEU A 95 0.42 13.18 13.23
C LEU A 95 -0.57 12.74 14.32
N LYS A 96 -0.14 12.20 15.46
CA LYS A 96 -1.07 11.81 16.55
C LYS A 96 -1.99 12.95 17.02
N LYS A 97 -1.55 14.21 16.92
CA LYS A 97 -2.34 15.41 17.24
C LYS A 97 -2.85 16.15 15.99
N HIS A 98 -3.24 15.42 14.94
CA HIS A 98 -3.81 16.01 13.74
C HIS A 98 -5.23 16.55 13.95
N LYS A 99 -5.62 17.50 13.09
CA LYS A 99 -7.03 17.88 12.95
C LYS A 99 -7.75 16.77 12.19
N CYS A 100 -8.44 15.88 12.90
CA CYS A 100 -9.11 14.77 12.24
C CYS A 100 -10.34 15.24 11.45
N VAL A 101 -10.28 14.99 10.14
CA VAL A 101 -11.38 15.12 9.20
C VAL A 101 -11.80 13.71 8.80
N GLU A 102 -13.08 13.42 8.92
CA GLU A 102 -13.62 12.10 8.63
C GLU A 102 -13.33 11.71 7.18
N ARG A 103 -12.83 10.48 6.98
CA ARG A 103 -12.54 9.90 5.66
C ARG A 103 -11.70 10.80 4.75
N SER A 104 -10.74 11.54 5.33
CA SER A 104 -9.98 12.59 4.60
C SER A 104 -9.21 12.09 3.37
N LEU A 105 -8.81 10.81 3.36
CA LEU A 105 -8.12 10.18 2.22
C LEU A 105 -9.08 9.61 1.17
N GLU A 106 -10.38 9.52 1.46
CA GLU A 106 -11.40 9.04 0.51
C GLU A 106 -11.85 10.17 -0.41
N SER A 107 -10.88 10.82 -1.02
CA SER A 107 -11.04 11.90 -1.99
C SER A 107 -9.91 11.87 -3.01
N ASP A 108 -10.10 12.53 -4.14
CA ASP A 108 -9.07 12.68 -5.16
C ASP A 108 -8.14 13.83 -4.81
N CYS A 109 -6.86 13.68 -5.15
CA CYS A 109 -5.91 14.77 -5.05
C CYS A 109 -6.39 15.96 -5.90
N PRO A 110 -6.44 17.20 -5.37
CA PRO A 110 -7.00 18.35 -6.08
C PRO A 110 -6.18 18.82 -7.28
N ILE A 111 -4.96 18.29 -7.46
CA ILE A 111 -4.05 18.65 -8.55
C ILE A 111 -4.06 17.59 -9.66
N CYS A 112 -3.85 16.31 -9.31
CA CYS A 112 -3.73 15.24 -10.30
C CYS A 112 -5.00 14.38 -10.45
N HIS A 113 -6.02 14.60 -9.62
CA HIS A 113 -7.28 13.85 -9.62
C HIS A 113 -7.15 12.33 -9.40
N VAL A 114 -6.04 11.89 -8.80
CA VAL A 114 -5.84 10.49 -8.43
C VAL A 114 -6.40 10.23 -7.03
N TYR A 115 -7.17 9.16 -6.89
CA TYR A 115 -7.78 8.74 -5.63
C TYR A 115 -6.72 8.42 -4.56
N MET A 116 -6.75 9.16 -3.45
CA MET A 116 -5.66 9.15 -2.47
C MET A 116 -5.61 7.90 -1.60
N PHE A 117 -6.75 7.29 -1.28
CA PHE A 117 -6.80 6.18 -0.32
C PHE A 117 -5.99 4.95 -0.77
N THR A 118 -6.10 4.58 -2.05
CA THR A 118 -5.39 3.42 -2.63
C THR A 118 -4.10 3.81 -3.35
N SER A 119 -3.78 5.10 -3.45
CA SER A 119 -2.55 5.57 -4.08
C SER A 119 -1.32 5.12 -3.28
N THR A 120 -0.26 4.76 -4.00
CA THR A 120 1.08 4.48 -3.46
C THR A 120 1.91 5.76 -3.29
N THR A 121 1.48 6.87 -3.89
CA THR A 121 2.15 8.16 -3.79
C THR A 121 1.95 8.75 -2.40
N PRO A 122 3.00 9.26 -1.74
CA PRO A 122 2.88 9.88 -0.42
C PRO A 122 1.87 11.03 -0.41
N VAL A 123 1.03 11.05 0.63
CA VAL A 123 0.01 12.08 0.85
C VAL A 123 0.36 12.89 2.09
N MET A 124 0.16 14.20 2.02
CA MET A 124 0.31 15.11 3.15
C MET A 124 -1.02 15.71 3.57
N PHE A 125 -1.10 16.07 4.86
CA PHE A 125 -2.25 16.70 5.48
C PHE A 125 -1.99 18.20 5.62
N LEU A 126 -2.85 19.01 4.99
CA LEU A 126 -2.78 20.45 5.07
C LEU A 126 -3.33 20.97 6.41
N PRO A 127 -2.98 22.20 6.85
CA PRO A 127 -3.51 22.80 8.08
C PRO A 127 -5.05 22.90 8.11
N CYS A 128 -5.69 23.00 6.95
CA CYS A 128 -7.15 23.01 6.84
C CYS A 128 -7.78 21.63 7.15
N GLY A 129 -7.00 20.55 7.06
CA GLY A 129 -7.40 19.16 7.29
C GLY A 129 -7.59 18.35 6.00
N HIS A 130 -7.53 18.97 4.82
CA HIS A 130 -7.56 18.28 3.54
C HIS A 130 -6.22 17.62 3.21
N CYS A 131 -6.27 16.66 2.29
CA CYS A 131 -5.11 15.88 1.87
C CYS A 131 -4.75 16.17 0.41
N MET A 132 -3.47 16.06 0.07
CA MET A 132 -2.98 16.07 -1.31
C MET A 132 -1.67 15.30 -1.41
N HIS A 133 -1.29 14.83 -2.60
CA HIS A 133 0.03 14.20 -2.79
C HIS A 133 1.17 15.17 -2.50
N VAL A 134 2.24 14.68 -1.88
CA VAL A 134 3.42 15.47 -1.53
C VAL A 134 4.02 16.13 -2.78
N ALA A 135 4.23 15.34 -3.84
CA ALA A 135 4.73 15.85 -5.11
C ALA A 135 3.82 16.96 -5.69
N CYS A 136 2.51 16.76 -5.67
CA CYS A 136 1.56 17.78 -6.14
C CYS A 136 1.59 19.07 -5.31
N TYR A 137 1.81 18.97 -3.99
CA TYR A 137 1.99 20.15 -3.15
C TYR A 137 3.29 20.87 -3.46
N GLU A 138 4.40 20.14 -3.58
CA GLU A 138 5.72 20.68 -3.91
C GLU A 138 5.67 21.39 -5.27
N ASP A 139 5.15 20.75 -6.32
CA ASP A 139 4.99 21.33 -7.64
C ASP A 139 4.13 22.61 -7.61
N TYR A 140 3.02 22.59 -6.86
CA TYR A 140 2.10 23.73 -6.78
C TYR A 140 2.67 24.91 -5.98
N THR A 141 3.53 24.64 -4.98
CA THR A 141 4.10 25.67 -4.10
C THR A 141 5.47 26.18 -4.55
N GLN A 142 6.13 25.48 -5.48
CA GLN A 142 7.39 25.92 -6.09
C GLN A 142 7.22 26.98 -7.19
N VAL A 143 5.98 27.40 -7.49
CA VAL A 143 5.71 28.51 -8.40
C VAL A 143 5.88 29.85 -7.65
N LEU A 144 7.13 30.22 -7.35
CA LEU A 144 7.55 31.56 -6.93
C LEU A 144 8.78 32.02 -7.73
#